data_AF-A0A158CMY2-F1
#
_entry.id   AF-A0A158CMY2-F1
#
_cell.length_a   1.000
_cell.length_b   1.000
_cell.length_c   1.000
_cell.angle_alpha   90.00
_cell.angle_beta   90.00
_cell.angle_gamma   90.00
#
_symmetry.space_group_name_H-M   'P 1'
#
loop_
_entity.id
_entity.type
_entity.pdbx_description
1 polymer ?
#
loop_
_entity_poly.entity_id
_entity_poly.type
_entity_poly.pdbx_seq_one_letter_code
_entity_poly.pdbx_strand_id
1 'polypeptide(L)'
;MMTLQQRYEISTEIHGISARRAAIELAHGLGFDEMLRDKLAVFVTECANHLLETEERGELVMRPLVIDNTPGASRHGVEVLLISRGQGTADLHIGSQLHRLPDEFEFWSSGNLGTVLRAALWNTSVLSDPPAAPLASVPYGVVSLALEGESVNGDAWACHTGEDHFTVLLADGLGHGTFANRAASEAAESLAENGNAPLEEIVHRAHAMLRSTVGAAVGVARVPITSSTTDPALTFAGVGNISASVWTERSHKHLPSHDGVVGHRVRRVQSFSADCPSGSLVVLHSDGLKSRWDLSRYPGLWVRHPALIAAVLYRDFAREHDDLTVFVVRADQRPSV
;
A
#
# COMPACT_ATOMS: atom_id res chain seq x y z
N MET A 1 -1.42 1.32 -13.54
CA MET A 1 -1.31 2.77 -13.32
C MET A 1 -0.61 2.99 -11.99
N MET A 2 0.54 3.66 -11.97
CA MET A 2 1.26 3.95 -10.73
C MET A 2 0.57 5.07 -9.97
N THR A 3 0.15 4.79 -8.75
CA THR A 3 -0.52 5.78 -7.90
C THR A 3 0.54 6.49 -7.07
N LEU A 4 0.88 7.72 -7.49
CA LEU A 4 1.81 8.58 -6.76
C LEU A 4 1.23 8.88 -5.38
N GLN A 5 1.91 8.44 -4.33
CA GLN A 5 1.55 8.73 -2.95
C GLN A 5 2.37 9.94 -2.48
N GLN A 6 1.71 10.89 -1.84
CA GLN A 6 2.30 12.15 -1.41
C GLN A 6 2.25 12.27 0.11
N ARG A 7 3.39 12.61 0.72
CA ARG A 7 3.55 12.81 2.16
C ARG A 7 3.61 14.31 2.48
N TYR A 8 2.91 14.71 3.54
CA TYR A 8 2.90 16.06 4.08
C TYR A 8 3.16 16.00 5.58
N GLU A 9 4.35 16.39 6.03
CA GLU A 9 4.64 16.56 7.46
C GLU A 9 3.88 17.79 7.98
N ILE A 10 3.10 17.63 9.06
CA ILE A 10 2.29 18.70 9.63
C ILE A 10 2.95 19.16 10.93
N SER A 11 3.57 20.35 10.88
CA SER A 11 4.18 21.01 12.03
C SER A 11 3.82 22.50 12.14
N THR A 12 3.17 23.04 11.11
CA THR A 12 2.68 24.42 11.07
C THR A 12 1.35 24.48 10.32
N GLU A 13 0.58 25.55 10.53
CA GLU A 13 -0.66 25.82 9.78
C GLU A 13 -0.42 25.89 8.26
N ILE A 14 0.76 26.37 7.83
CA ILE A 14 1.15 26.43 6.42
C ILE A 14 1.19 25.03 5.80
N HIS A 15 1.69 24.03 6.54
CA HIS A 15 1.72 22.65 6.07
C HIS A 15 0.31 22.08 5.93
N GLY A 16 -0.59 22.38 6.88
CA GLY A 16 -2.01 22.00 6.79
C GLY A 16 -2.70 22.58 5.56
N ILE A 17 -2.46 23.87 5.27
CA ILE A 17 -2.98 24.53 4.06
C ILE A 17 -2.42 23.87 2.79
N SER A 18 -1.13 23.53 2.77
CA SER A 18 -0.50 22.86 1.62
C SER A 18 -1.07 21.47 1.38
N ALA A 19 -1.25 20.66 2.43
CA ALA A 19 -1.85 19.34 2.34
C ALA A 19 -3.29 19.43 1.82
N ARG A 20 -4.09 20.37 2.35
CA ARG A 20 -5.46 20.64 1.87
C ARG A 20 -5.48 20.99 0.38
N ARG A 21 -4.58 21.87 -0.07
CA ARG A 21 -4.49 22.26 -1.48
C ARG A 21 -4.16 21.07 -2.38
N ALA A 22 -3.19 20.26 -2.00
CA ALA A 22 -2.83 19.06 -2.74
C ALA A 22 -3.97 18.04 -2.81
N ALA A 23 -4.74 17.89 -1.73
CA ALA A 23 -5.93 17.03 -1.73
C ALA A 23 -6.98 17.48 -2.75
N ILE A 24 -7.22 18.80 -2.85
CA ILE A 24 -8.13 19.38 -3.84
C ILE A 24 -7.61 19.16 -5.27
N GLU A 25 -6.31 19.40 -5.50
CA GLU A 25 -5.67 19.19 -6.81
C GLU A 25 -5.74 17.72 -7.25
N LEU A 26 -5.49 16.79 -6.32
CA LEU A 26 -5.62 15.35 -6.55
C LEU A 26 -7.06 14.97 -6.90
N ALA A 27 -8.03 15.39 -6.09
CA ALA A 27 -9.45 15.10 -6.31
C ALA A 27 -9.98 15.71 -7.61
N HIS A 28 -9.53 16.92 -7.97
CA HIS A 28 -9.83 17.54 -9.25
C HIS A 28 -9.29 16.70 -10.42
N GLY A 29 -8.05 16.23 -10.34
CA GLY A 29 -7.45 15.33 -11.35
C GLY A 29 -8.21 14.01 -11.53
N LEU A 30 -8.90 13.54 -10.48
CA LEU A 30 -9.75 12.34 -10.48
C LEU A 30 -11.22 12.62 -10.84
N GLY A 31 -11.55 13.84 -11.23
CA GLY A 31 -12.89 14.23 -11.68
C GLY A 31 -13.94 14.31 -10.56
N PHE A 32 -13.54 14.49 -9.30
CA PHE A 32 -14.48 14.68 -8.20
C PHE A 32 -15.31 15.95 -8.44
N ASP A 33 -16.61 15.90 -8.12
CA ASP A 33 -17.45 17.10 -8.11
C ASP A 33 -17.06 18.09 -7.01
N GLU A 34 -17.62 19.29 -7.06
CA GLU A 34 -17.31 20.38 -6.12
C GLU A 34 -17.61 19.99 -4.66
N MET A 35 -18.74 19.34 -4.42
CA MET A 35 -19.16 18.89 -3.10
C MET A 35 -18.18 17.87 -2.49
N LEU A 36 -17.75 16.87 -3.27
CA LEU A 36 -16.78 15.87 -2.82
C LEU A 36 -15.39 16.48 -2.59
N ARG A 37 -14.97 17.44 -3.43
CA ARG A 37 -13.71 18.17 -3.23
C ARG A 37 -13.73 18.99 -1.93
N ASP A 38 -14.82 19.69 -1.66
CA ASP A 38 -14.99 20.45 -0.42
C ASP A 38 -15.01 19.54 0.81
N LYS A 39 -15.70 18.40 0.71
CA LYS A 39 -15.73 17.37 1.75
C LYS A 39 -14.33 16.83 2.07
N LEU A 40 -13.54 16.52 1.04
CA LEU A 40 -12.14 16.10 1.20
C LEU A 40 -11.28 17.21 1.83
N ALA A 41 -11.47 18.46 1.38
CA ALA A 41 -10.74 19.61 1.91
C ALA A 41 -11.01 19.83 3.40
N VAL A 42 -12.27 19.72 3.84
CA VAL A 42 -12.64 19.78 5.26
C VAL A 42 -11.99 18.63 6.01
N PHE A 43 -12.11 17.40 5.52
CA PHE A 43 -11.51 16.23 6.17
C PHE A 43 -9.99 16.39 6.40
N VAL A 44 -9.26 16.81 5.36
CA VAL A 44 -7.81 17.05 5.45
C VAL A 44 -7.47 18.20 6.41
N THR A 45 -8.31 19.24 6.47
CA THR A 45 -8.13 20.36 7.40
C THR A 45 -8.27 19.90 8.85
N GLU A 46 -9.30 19.12 9.17
CA GLU A 46 -9.50 18.60 10.52
C GLU A 46 -8.39 17.64 10.93
N CYS A 47 -7.93 16.79 10.00
CA CYS A 47 -6.75 15.96 10.23
C CYS A 47 -5.50 16.79 10.53
N ALA A 48 -5.25 17.87 9.77
CA ALA A 48 -4.11 18.74 10.00
C ALA A 48 -4.21 19.48 11.34
N ASN A 49 -5.38 20.03 11.68
CA ASN A 49 -5.62 20.72 12.95
C ASN A 49 -5.38 19.79 14.13
N HIS A 50 -5.87 18.56 14.06
CA HIS A 50 -5.61 17.55 15.08
C HIS A 50 -4.11 17.29 15.27
N LEU A 51 -3.35 17.15 14.18
CA LEU A 51 -1.90 16.99 14.27
C LEU A 51 -1.19 18.22 14.87
N LEU A 52 -1.71 19.43 14.65
CA LEU A 52 -1.16 20.66 15.24
C LEU A 52 -1.51 20.82 16.72
N GLU A 53 -2.65 20.28 17.16
CA GLU A 53 -3.06 20.26 18.57
C GLU A 53 -2.27 19.24 19.39
N THR A 54 -1.76 18.17 18.75
CA THR A 54 -0.85 17.22 19.37
C THR A 54 0.57 17.78 19.46
N GLU A 55 1.27 17.58 20.58
CA GLU A 55 2.69 17.97 20.73
C GLU A 55 3.67 17.10 19.90
N GLU A 56 3.13 16.26 19.02
CA GLU A 56 3.83 15.16 18.36
C GLU A 56 3.97 15.41 16.86
N ARG A 57 5.05 14.91 16.27
CA ARG A 57 5.21 14.97 14.81
C ARG A 57 4.18 14.06 14.16
N GLY A 58 3.38 14.64 13.28
CA GLY A 58 2.39 13.94 12.48
C GLY A 58 2.57 14.21 11.00
N GLU A 59 2.02 13.31 10.19
CA GLU A 59 2.04 13.41 8.75
C GLU A 59 0.71 12.96 8.16
N LEU A 60 0.38 13.57 7.03
CA LEU A 60 -0.69 13.11 6.15
C LEU A 60 -0.08 12.48 4.91
N VAL A 61 -0.57 11.30 4.57
CA VAL A 61 -0.18 10.60 3.36
C VAL A 61 -1.40 10.37 2.50
N MET A 62 -1.38 10.84 1.26
CA MET A 62 -2.52 10.79 0.36
C MET A 62 -2.15 10.07 -0.94
N ARG A 63 -3.09 9.29 -1.48
CA ARG A 63 -2.93 8.66 -2.79
C ARG A 63 -4.25 8.55 -3.55
N PRO A 64 -4.22 8.54 -4.88
CA PRO A 64 -5.38 8.15 -5.67
C PRO A 64 -5.65 6.65 -5.49
N LEU A 65 -6.93 6.29 -5.42
CA LEU A 65 -7.43 4.92 -5.53
C LEU A 65 -8.10 4.76 -6.88
N VAL A 66 -7.86 3.62 -7.53
CA VAL A 66 -8.55 3.23 -8.76
C VAL A 66 -9.01 1.79 -8.58
N ILE A 67 -10.31 1.56 -8.74
CA ILE A 67 -10.89 0.22 -8.79
C ILE A 67 -11.44 0.01 -10.20
N ASP A 68 -10.79 -0.89 -10.94
CA ASP A 68 -11.24 -1.32 -12.26
C ASP A 68 -12.24 -2.46 -12.10
N ASN A 69 -13.53 -2.12 -11.97
CA ASN A 69 -14.58 -3.12 -11.74
C ASN A 69 -15.02 -3.85 -13.02
N THR A 70 -14.75 -3.29 -14.21
CA THR A 70 -15.07 -3.86 -15.54
C THR A 70 -14.51 -2.95 -16.65
N PRO A 71 -14.42 -3.41 -17.91
CA PRO A 71 -14.11 -2.53 -19.04
C PRO A 71 -15.18 -1.41 -19.14
N GLY A 72 -14.78 -0.17 -18.85
CA GLY A 72 -15.62 1.03 -18.99
C GLY A 72 -16.14 1.66 -17.70
N ALA A 73 -15.88 1.09 -16.52
CA ALA A 73 -16.29 1.67 -15.24
C ALA A 73 -15.19 1.59 -14.17
N SER A 74 -14.20 2.47 -14.27
CA SER A 74 -13.19 2.67 -13.22
C SER A 74 -13.74 3.60 -12.15
N ARG A 75 -13.77 3.14 -10.89
CA ARG A 75 -14.12 3.98 -9.75
C ARG A 75 -12.85 4.64 -9.22
N HIS A 76 -12.85 5.96 -9.17
CA HIS A 76 -11.73 6.75 -8.66
C HIS A 76 -12.01 7.20 -7.24
N GLY A 77 -11.00 7.21 -6.39
CA GLY A 77 -11.08 7.63 -5.00
C GLY A 77 -9.81 8.32 -4.54
N VAL A 78 -9.85 8.91 -3.35
CA VAL A 78 -8.69 9.42 -2.64
C VAL A 78 -8.60 8.72 -1.30
N GLU A 79 -7.47 8.07 -1.03
CA GLU A 79 -7.13 7.57 0.30
C GLU A 79 -6.31 8.62 1.05
N VAL A 80 -6.67 8.87 2.30
CA VAL A 80 -5.94 9.73 3.22
C VAL A 80 -5.56 8.90 4.44
N LEU A 81 -4.28 8.90 4.77
CA LEU A 81 -3.72 8.34 5.98
C LEU A 81 -3.25 9.49 6.88
N LEU A 82 -3.74 9.55 8.12
CA LEU A 82 -3.13 10.36 9.17
C LEU A 82 -2.26 9.43 10.01
N ILE A 83 -1.02 9.85 10.25
CA ILE A 83 -0.03 9.07 10.98
C ILE A 83 0.59 9.97 12.05
N SER A 84 0.49 9.57 13.31
CA SER A 84 1.09 10.27 14.44
C SER A 84 1.79 9.29 15.39
N ARG A 85 2.80 9.79 16.11
CA ARG A 85 3.57 9.02 17.10
C ARG A 85 3.42 9.59 18.50
N GLY A 86 2.93 8.77 19.44
CA GLY A 86 3.04 9.00 20.88
C GLY A 86 1.74 8.77 21.66
N GLN A 87 1.29 9.68 22.53
CA GLN A 87 0.19 9.41 23.45
C GLN A 87 -1.18 9.44 22.78
N GLY A 88 -1.66 8.26 22.35
CA GLY A 88 -2.93 8.09 21.62
C GLY A 88 -4.22 8.42 22.39
N THR A 89 -4.15 8.98 23.60
CA THR A 89 -5.32 9.23 24.46
C THR A 89 -6.20 10.41 23.98
N ALA A 90 -5.66 11.32 23.18
CA ALA A 90 -6.43 12.37 22.50
C ALA A 90 -7.23 11.85 21.29
N ASP A 91 -6.88 10.68 20.76
CA ASP A 91 -7.24 10.27 19.39
C ASP A 91 -8.59 9.52 19.26
N LEU A 92 -9.27 9.24 20.36
CA LEU A 92 -10.65 8.71 20.32
C LEU A 92 -11.66 9.80 19.87
N HIS A 93 -11.37 11.07 20.16
CA HIS A 93 -12.25 12.18 19.81
C HIS A 93 -12.27 12.43 18.30
N ILE A 94 -11.12 12.43 17.63
CA ILE A 94 -11.04 12.60 16.16
C ILE A 94 -11.77 11.48 15.41
N GLY A 95 -11.63 10.23 15.87
CA GLY A 95 -12.38 9.10 15.31
C GLY A 95 -13.89 9.35 15.31
N SER A 96 -14.42 9.85 16.43
CA SER A 96 -15.84 10.15 16.58
C SER A 96 -16.32 11.37 15.78
N GLN A 97 -15.45 12.32 15.43
CA GLN A 97 -15.82 13.50 14.65
C GLN A 97 -15.74 13.23 13.14
N LEU A 98 -14.66 12.58 12.70
CA LEU A 98 -14.35 12.44 11.28
C LEU A 98 -15.00 11.25 10.60
N HIS A 99 -15.46 10.22 11.33
CA HIS A 99 -16.05 9.02 10.73
C HIS A 99 -17.25 9.28 9.80
N ARG A 100 -17.91 10.43 9.93
CA ARG A 100 -19.09 10.79 9.11
C ARG A 100 -18.75 11.40 7.75
N LEU A 101 -17.49 11.79 7.56
CA LEU A 101 -17.07 12.46 6.33
C LEU A 101 -16.71 11.45 5.23
N PRO A 102 -15.78 10.51 5.38
CA PRO A 102 -15.42 9.63 4.27
C PRO A 102 -16.41 8.48 4.08
N ASP A 103 -16.32 7.81 2.93
CA ASP A 103 -17.14 6.63 2.62
C ASP A 103 -16.63 5.39 3.36
N GLU A 104 -15.30 5.30 3.52
CA GLU A 104 -14.65 4.30 4.36
C GLU A 104 -13.81 5.00 5.42
N PHE A 105 -13.91 4.55 6.67
CA PHE A 105 -13.17 5.10 7.79
C PHE A 105 -12.74 3.99 8.73
N GLU A 106 -11.46 3.96 9.08
CA GLU A 106 -10.98 3.13 10.17
C GLU A 106 -9.78 3.80 10.85
N PHE A 107 -9.62 3.57 12.15
CA PHE A 107 -8.45 4.02 12.87
C PHE A 107 -7.92 2.94 13.80
N TRP A 108 -6.64 3.05 14.10
CA TRP A 108 -5.96 2.29 15.13
C TRP A 108 -5.18 3.27 16.00
N SER A 109 -5.35 3.16 17.31
CA SER A 109 -4.64 3.98 18.29
C SER A 109 -4.19 3.12 19.45
N SER A 110 -3.00 3.42 19.95
CA SER A 110 -2.49 2.86 21.20
C SER A 110 -1.86 3.96 22.04
N GLY A 111 -2.19 3.99 23.33
CA GLY A 111 -1.85 5.09 24.24
C GLY A 111 -0.35 5.37 24.40
N ASN A 112 0.52 4.48 23.94
CA ASN A 112 1.99 4.63 23.97
C ASN A 112 2.68 4.52 22.60
N LEU A 113 1.94 4.27 21.52
CA LEU A 113 2.53 4.07 20.18
C LEU A 113 2.07 5.14 19.17
N GLY A 114 0.97 5.84 19.45
CA GLY A 114 0.38 6.86 18.60
C GLY A 114 -0.82 6.33 17.81
N THR A 115 -1.20 7.08 16.78
CA THR A 115 -2.42 6.83 16.02
C THR A 115 -2.16 6.77 14.53
N VAL A 116 -2.91 5.88 13.88
CA VAL A 116 -3.03 5.82 12.44
C VAL A 116 -4.50 5.79 12.09
N LEU A 117 -4.91 6.67 11.20
CA LEU A 117 -6.27 6.75 10.67
C LEU A 117 -6.23 6.59 9.16
N ARG A 118 -7.20 5.87 8.62
CA ARG A 118 -7.45 5.70 7.20
C ARG A 118 -8.84 6.22 6.86
N ALA A 119 -8.90 7.03 5.81
CA ALA A 119 -10.12 7.43 5.16
C ALA A 119 -10.05 7.20 3.66
N ALA A 120 -11.15 6.78 3.04
CA ALA A 120 -11.30 6.77 1.59
C ALA A 120 -12.57 7.52 1.18
N LEU A 121 -12.42 8.43 0.22
CA LEU A 121 -13.54 9.13 -0.43
C LEU A 121 -13.58 8.69 -1.89
N TRP A 122 -14.77 8.38 -2.39
CA TRP A 122 -14.97 7.88 -3.74
C TRP A 122 -15.76 8.85 -4.60
N ASN A 123 -15.35 8.98 -5.85
CA ASN A 123 -16.14 9.67 -6.87
C ASN A 123 -17.35 8.79 -7.24
N THR A 124 -18.53 9.13 -6.71
CA THR A 124 -19.79 8.41 -6.97
C THR A 124 -20.54 8.98 -8.17
N SER A 125 -20.12 10.12 -8.71
CA SER A 125 -20.84 10.90 -9.73
C SER A 125 -20.87 10.24 -11.12
N VAL A 126 -20.16 9.12 -11.32
CA VAL A 126 -20.03 8.40 -12.61
C VAL A 126 -20.87 7.13 -12.67
N LEU A 127 -21.45 6.66 -11.56
CA LEU A 127 -22.21 5.41 -11.53
C LEU A 127 -23.71 5.71 -11.65
N SER A 128 -24.26 5.54 -12.86
CA SER A 128 -25.69 5.69 -13.15
C SER A 128 -26.55 4.57 -12.56
N ASP A 129 -25.93 3.48 -12.09
CA ASP A 129 -26.54 2.40 -11.32
C ASP A 129 -25.63 2.07 -10.12
N PRO A 130 -26.18 1.71 -8.94
CA PRO A 130 -25.37 1.09 -7.90
C PRO A 130 -24.73 -0.17 -8.52
N PRO A 131 -23.39 -0.29 -8.54
CA PRO A 131 -22.78 -1.49 -9.07
C PRO A 131 -23.34 -2.68 -8.28
N ALA A 132 -23.75 -3.74 -8.99
CA ALA A 132 -23.94 -5.05 -8.37
C ALA A 132 -22.75 -5.29 -7.44
N ALA A 133 -23.02 -5.78 -6.22
CA ALA A 133 -22.06 -5.86 -5.12
C ALA A 133 -20.64 -6.10 -5.67
N PRO A 134 -19.66 -5.21 -5.39
CA PRO A 134 -18.34 -5.33 -5.98
C PRO A 134 -17.86 -6.77 -5.77
N LEU A 135 -17.38 -7.43 -6.83
CA LEU A 135 -16.50 -8.60 -6.68
C LEU A 135 -15.56 -8.27 -5.54
N ALA A 136 -15.66 -9.00 -4.43
CA ALA A 136 -15.08 -8.60 -3.15
C ALA A 136 -13.62 -8.20 -3.38
N SER A 137 -13.35 -6.89 -3.39
CA SER A 137 -12.03 -6.38 -3.74
C SER A 137 -11.08 -6.86 -2.66
N VAL A 138 -10.03 -7.57 -3.07
CA VAL A 138 -9.04 -8.13 -2.15
C VAL A 138 -8.51 -6.98 -1.29
N PRO A 139 -8.72 -6.99 0.05
CA PRO A 139 -8.32 -5.86 0.87
C PRO A 139 -6.81 -5.82 0.93
N TYR A 140 -6.24 -4.71 0.44
CA TYR A 140 -4.81 -4.44 0.48
C TYR A 140 -4.55 -2.99 0.87
N GLY A 141 -3.32 -2.71 1.27
CA GLY A 141 -2.86 -1.39 1.63
C GLY A 141 -1.38 -1.25 1.36
N VAL A 142 -0.96 -0.03 1.05
CA VAL A 142 0.43 0.26 0.72
C VAL A 142 0.80 1.65 1.19
N VAL A 143 2.04 1.77 1.67
CA VAL A 143 2.73 3.03 1.82
C VAL A 143 3.97 2.95 0.96
N SER A 144 4.05 3.81 -0.07
CA SER A 144 5.15 3.89 -1.02
C SER A 144 5.61 5.33 -1.11
N LEU A 145 6.76 5.66 -0.52
CA LEU A 145 7.26 7.02 -0.36
C LEU A 145 8.69 7.13 -0.86
N ALA A 146 8.96 8.23 -1.55
CA ALA A 146 10.30 8.58 -1.99
C ALA A 146 11.19 8.95 -0.80
N LEU A 147 12.49 8.73 -0.94
CA LEU A 147 13.52 9.30 -0.08
C LEU A 147 13.31 10.82 0.06
N GLU A 148 13.53 11.34 1.26
CA GLU A 148 13.45 12.77 1.50
C GLU A 148 14.43 13.55 0.60
N GLY A 149 13.90 14.53 -0.13
CA GLY A 149 14.65 15.31 -1.12
C GLY A 149 14.53 14.78 -2.56
N GLU A 150 14.07 13.56 -2.76
CA GLU A 150 13.76 13.01 -4.08
C GLU A 150 12.35 13.38 -4.54
N SER A 151 12.19 13.59 -5.85
CA SER A 151 10.88 13.92 -6.45
C SER A 151 10.05 12.68 -6.80
N VAL A 152 10.69 11.51 -6.87
CA VAL A 152 10.08 10.24 -7.28
C VAL A 152 10.64 9.10 -6.43
N ASN A 153 9.79 8.12 -6.12
CA ASN A 153 10.18 6.94 -5.36
C ASN A 153 10.98 5.98 -6.25
N GLY A 154 12.17 5.55 -5.81
CA GLY A 154 12.98 4.51 -6.46
C GLY A 154 12.29 3.14 -6.50
N ASP A 155 11.31 2.91 -5.62
CA ASP A 155 10.48 1.71 -5.59
C ASP A 155 9.25 1.82 -6.51
N ALA A 156 8.70 0.66 -6.84
CA ALA A 156 7.45 0.52 -7.58
C ALA A 156 6.70 -0.76 -7.22
N TRP A 157 5.38 -0.72 -7.31
CA TRP A 157 4.55 -1.90 -7.12
C TRP A 157 3.43 -1.96 -8.16
N ALA A 158 2.94 -3.17 -8.42
CA ALA A 158 1.75 -3.42 -9.21
C ALA A 158 0.97 -4.61 -8.60
N CYS A 159 -0.33 -4.64 -8.85
CA CYS A 159 -1.16 -5.77 -8.51
C CYS A 159 -2.03 -6.21 -9.69
N HIS A 160 -2.38 -7.49 -9.70
CA HIS A 160 -3.29 -8.10 -10.65
C HIS A 160 -4.25 -9.03 -9.92
N THR A 161 -5.54 -8.85 -10.17
CA THR A 161 -6.59 -9.74 -9.65
C THR A 161 -6.93 -10.75 -10.74
N GLY A 162 -6.57 -12.01 -10.51
CA GLY A 162 -7.01 -13.16 -11.30
C GLY A 162 -8.37 -13.68 -10.83
N GLU A 163 -8.78 -14.84 -11.34
CA GLU A 163 -10.05 -15.48 -10.97
C GLU A 163 -10.02 -16.03 -9.53
N ASP A 164 -8.91 -16.66 -9.14
CA ASP A 164 -8.72 -17.38 -7.88
C ASP A 164 -7.55 -16.86 -7.05
N HIS A 165 -6.83 -15.86 -7.56
CA HIS A 165 -5.65 -15.31 -6.91
C HIS A 165 -5.50 -13.79 -7.08
N PHE A 166 -4.67 -13.21 -6.22
CA PHE A 166 -4.21 -11.84 -6.27
C PHE A 166 -2.68 -11.84 -6.34
N THR A 167 -2.13 -11.34 -7.44
CA THR A 167 -0.67 -11.25 -7.63
C THR A 167 -0.21 -9.83 -7.32
N VAL A 168 0.83 -9.69 -6.52
CA VAL A 168 1.52 -8.43 -6.26
C VAL A 168 2.99 -8.55 -6.67
N LEU A 169 3.49 -7.53 -7.35
CA LEU A 169 4.90 -7.34 -7.64
C LEU A 169 5.37 -6.09 -6.91
N LEU A 170 6.50 -6.19 -6.22
CA LEU A 170 7.23 -5.09 -5.63
C LEU A 170 8.64 -5.08 -6.21
N ALA A 171 9.10 -3.90 -6.64
CA ALA A 171 10.42 -3.68 -7.19
C ALA A 171 11.10 -2.49 -6.50
N ASP A 172 12.40 -2.63 -6.28
CA ASP A 172 13.30 -1.62 -5.70
C ASP A 172 14.42 -1.40 -6.73
N GLY A 173 14.38 -0.25 -7.39
CA GLY A 173 15.35 0.12 -8.42
C GLY A 173 16.69 0.49 -7.80
N LEU A 174 17.82 0.07 -8.39
CA LEU A 174 19.12 0.35 -7.79
C LEU A 174 19.40 1.86 -7.66
N GLY A 175 19.59 2.32 -6.42
CA GLY A 175 19.81 3.72 -6.08
C GLY A 175 18.51 4.41 -5.67
N HIS A 176 18.38 5.70 -5.98
CA HIS A 176 17.17 6.48 -5.70
C HIS A 176 16.88 7.44 -6.86
N GLY A 177 15.70 8.07 -6.81
CA GLY A 177 15.28 9.06 -7.79
C GLY A 177 14.96 8.48 -9.16
N THR A 178 15.10 9.30 -10.21
CA THR A 178 14.49 9.01 -11.54
C THR A 178 14.97 7.73 -12.22
N PHE A 179 16.24 7.35 -12.08
CA PHE A 179 16.77 6.13 -12.70
C PHE A 179 16.28 4.86 -12.01
N ALA A 180 16.28 4.86 -10.67
CA ALA A 180 15.72 3.79 -9.85
C ALA A 180 14.22 3.64 -10.11
N ASN A 181 13.48 4.76 -10.05
CA ASN A 181 12.05 4.80 -10.33
C ASN A 181 11.73 4.21 -11.70
N ARG A 182 12.47 4.58 -12.75
CA ARG A 182 12.26 4.02 -14.09
C ARG A 182 12.46 2.50 -14.11
N ALA A 183 13.53 1.99 -13.50
CA ALA A 183 13.79 0.55 -13.46
C ALA A 183 12.68 -0.22 -12.72
N ALA A 184 12.28 0.27 -11.55
CA ALA A 184 11.22 -0.33 -10.77
C ALA A 184 9.87 -0.24 -11.50
N SER A 185 9.61 0.87 -12.21
CA SER A 185 8.38 1.08 -12.96
C SER A 185 8.22 0.13 -14.14
N GLU A 186 9.27 -0.03 -14.94
CA GLU A 186 9.28 -1.01 -16.03
C GLU A 186 9.08 -2.44 -15.49
N ALA A 187 9.57 -2.75 -14.28
CA ALA A 187 9.34 -4.06 -13.65
C ALA A 187 7.87 -4.23 -13.24
N ALA A 188 7.25 -3.21 -12.66
CA ALA A 188 5.83 -3.23 -12.27
C ALA A 188 4.90 -3.36 -13.48
N GLU A 189 5.23 -2.74 -14.62
CA GLU A 189 4.50 -2.88 -15.88
C GLU A 189 4.49 -4.33 -16.41
N SER A 190 5.57 -5.09 -16.18
CA SER A 190 5.64 -6.50 -16.60
C SER A 190 4.53 -7.36 -15.98
N LEU A 191 4.07 -7.03 -14.76
CA LEU A 191 2.94 -7.70 -14.12
C LEU A 191 1.61 -7.28 -14.74
N ALA A 192 1.43 -5.98 -15.02
CA ALA A 192 0.17 -5.46 -15.56
C ALA A 192 -0.23 -6.13 -16.88
N GLU A 193 0.75 -6.49 -17.71
CA GLU A 193 0.52 -7.17 -18.98
C GLU A 193 0.38 -8.70 -18.86
N ASN A 194 0.87 -9.30 -17.76
CA ASN A 194 1.08 -10.75 -17.66
C ASN A 194 0.62 -11.34 -16.32
N GLY A 195 -0.33 -10.71 -15.63
CA GLY A 195 -0.64 -11.03 -14.23
C GLY A 195 -1.07 -12.46 -13.92
N ASN A 196 -1.59 -13.19 -14.94
CA ASN A 196 -1.96 -14.60 -14.84
C ASN A 196 -0.82 -15.58 -15.15
N ALA A 197 0.33 -15.13 -15.67
CA ALA A 197 1.46 -15.98 -16.04
C ALA A 197 2.15 -16.60 -14.79
N PRO A 198 2.92 -17.69 -14.91
CA PRO A 198 3.73 -18.21 -13.81
C PRO A 198 4.69 -17.15 -13.23
N LEU A 199 4.98 -17.21 -11.93
CA LEU A 199 5.77 -16.14 -11.27
C LEU A 199 7.18 -16.04 -11.83
N GLU A 200 7.80 -17.18 -12.17
CA GLU A 200 9.11 -17.21 -12.82
C GLU A 200 9.09 -16.50 -14.17
N GLU A 201 8.00 -16.65 -14.93
CA GLU A 201 7.83 -16.01 -16.22
C GLU A 201 7.70 -14.48 -16.07
N ILE A 202 6.93 -14.02 -15.08
CA ILE A 202 6.80 -12.59 -14.75
C ILE A 202 8.19 -12.01 -14.44
N VAL A 203 8.98 -12.67 -13.58
CA VAL A 203 10.34 -12.22 -13.24
C VAL A 203 11.28 -12.28 -14.45
N HIS A 204 11.17 -13.29 -15.32
CA HIS A 204 11.97 -13.36 -16.55
C HIS A 204 11.62 -12.24 -17.54
N ARG A 205 10.35 -11.85 -17.65
CA ARG A 205 9.91 -10.72 -18.47
C ARG A 205 10.43 -9.40 -17.90
N ALA A 206 10.28 -9.18 -16.59
CA ALA A 206 10.90 -8.04 -15.92
C ALA A 206 12.43 -8.00 -16.17
N HIS A 207 13.11 -9.14 -16.08
CA HIS A 207 14.55 -9.23 -16.35
C HIS A 207 14.90 -8.81 -17.79
N ALA A 208 14.07 -9.13 -18.78
CA ALA A 208 14.29 -8.71 -20.16
C ALA A 208 14.05 -7.20 -20.35
N MET A 209 12.98 -6.65 -19.75
CA MET A 209 12.65 -5.22 -19.84
C MET A 209 13.75 -4.35 -19.20
N LEU A 210 14.24 -4.76 -18.03
CA LEU A 210 15.21 -3.98 -17.25
C LEU A 210 16.66 -4.01 -17.80
N ARG A 211 16.93 -4.69 -18.93
CA ARG A 211 18.30 -4.79 -19.47
C ARG A 211 18.96 -3.44 -19.79
N SER A 212 18.14 -2.42 -20.05
CA SER A 212 18.59 -1.06 -20.42
C SER A 212 18.49 -0.05 -19.27
N THR A 213 18.16 -0.51 -18.06
CA THR A 213 18.00 0.33 -16.86
C THR A 213 19.15 0.09 -15.88
N VAL A 214 19.07 0.71 -14.69
CA VAL A 214 19.97 0.44 -13.56
C VAL A 214 19.70 -0.93 -12.91
N GLY A 215 18.66 -1.65 -13.33
CA GLY A 215 18.21 -2.88 -12.71
C GLY A 215 17.46 -2.66 -11.40
N ALA A 216 16.89 -3.73 -10.87
CA ALA A 216 16.09 -3.69 -9.65
C ALA A 216 16.16 -5.02 -8.88
N ALA A 217 15.91 -4.96 -7.58
CA ALA A 217 15.42 -6.12 -6.84
C ALA A 217 13.91 -6.25 -7.08
N VAL A 218 13.41 -7.49 -7.20
CA VAL A 218 12.00 -7.76 -7.52
C VAL A 218 11.50 -8.93 -6.68
N GLY A 219 10.34 -8.76 -6.05
CA GLY A 219 9.58 -9.82 -5.41
C GLY A 219 8.18 -9.89 -5.98
N VAL A 220 7.74 -11.10 -6.34
CA VAL A 220 6.38 -11.35 -6.82
C VAL A 220 5.72 -12.38 -5.92
N ALA A 221 4.57 -12.04 -5.35
CA ALA A 221 3.77 -12.93 -4.52
C ALA A 221 2.39 -13.15 -5.15
N ARG A 222 1.92 -14.39 -5.18
CA ARG A 222 0.56 -14.74 -5.58
C ARG A 222 -0.19 -15.30 -4.39
N VAL A 223 -1.11 -14.50 -3.90
CA VAL A 223 -1.97 -14.76 -2.75
C VAL A 223 -3.27 -15.37 -3.24
N PRO A 224 -3.73 -16.48 -2.67
CA PRO A 224 -5.04 -17.02 -3.02
C PRO A 224 -6.19 -16.16 -2.50
N ILE A 225 -7.29 -16.10 -3.27
CA ILE A 225 -8.48 -15.31 -2.90
C ILE A 225 -9.79 -16.10 -2.92
N THR A 226 -9.76 -17.37 -3.36
CA THR A 226 -10.92 -18.27 -3.29
C THR A 226 -10.68 -19.40 -2.30
N SER A 227 -11.72 -19.72 -1.52
CA SER A 227 -11.75 -20.85 -0.61
C SER A 227 -11.98 -22.17 -1.37
N SER A 228 -11.10 -22.50 -2.33
CA SER A 228 -11.04 -23.86 -2.86
C SER A 228 -10.75 -24.82 -1.70
N THR A 229 -11.39 -26.00 -1.71
CA THR A 229 -11.38 -26.99 -0.61
C THR A 229 -9.98 -27.60 -0.34
N THR A 230 -8.98 -27.19 -1.11
CA THR A 230 -7.57 -27.51 -0.89
C THR A 230 -6.90 -26.17 -0.57
N ASP A 231 -6.46 -25.95 0.68
CA ASP A 231 -5.81 -24.70 1.11
C ASP A 231 -4.81 -24.24 0.03
N PRO A 232 -5.14 -23.21 -0.77
CA PRO A 232 -4.28 -22.83 -1.87
C PRO A 232 -3.00 -22.22 -1.28
N ALA A 233 -1.85 -22.70 -1.73
CA ALA A 233 -0.57 -22.22 -1.21
C ALA A 233 -0.26 -20.83 -1.78
N LEU A 234 0.17 -19.91 -0.91
CA LEU A 234 0.85 -18.70 -1.33
C LEU A 234 2.11 -19.10 -2.09
N THR A 235 2.35 -18.50 -3.25
CA THR A 235 3.61 -18.66 -3.98
C THR A 235 4.35 -17.34 -4.05
N PHE A 236 5.68 -17.41 -3.95
CA PHE A 236 6.55 -16.24 -4.01
C PHE A 236 7.82 -16.53 -4.80
N ALA A 237 8.20 -15.63 -5.68
CA ALA A 237 9.50 -15.63 -6.35
C ALA A 237 10.17 -14.27 -6.14
N GLY A 238 11.37 -14.29 -5.55
CA GLY A 238 12.14 -13.08 -5.26
C GLY A 238 13.56 -13.15 -5.79
N VAL A 239 14.04 -12.01 -6.30
CA VAL A 239 15.42 -11.78 -6.71
C VAL A 239 15.90 -10.46 -6.09
N GLY A 240 16.94 -10.51 -5.27
CA GLY A 240 17.47 -9.34 -4.55
C GLY A 240 16.98 -9.25 -3.10
N ASN A 241 16.86 -8.03 -2.60
CA ASN A 241 16.60 -7.66 -1.19
C ASN A 241 15.10 -7.46 -0.86
N ILE A 242 14.17 -7.65 -1.81
CA ILE A 242 12.73 -7.58 -1.50
C ILE A 242 12.38 -8.65 -0.48
N SER A 243 11.81 -8.21 0.63
CA SER A 243 11.37 -9.06 1.73
C SER A 243 9.91 -9.41 1.57
N ALA A 244 9.57 -10.69 1.73
CA ALA A 244 8.20 -11.16 1.75
C ALA A 244 7.97 -12.09 2.95
N SER A 245 6.79 -11.98 3.56
CA SER A 245 6.41 -12.80 4.71
C SER A 245 4.92 -13.05 4.75
N VAL A 246 4.54 -14.25 5.20
CA VAL A 246 3.17 -14.59 5.56
C VAL A 246 3.05 -14.59 7.07
N TRP A 247 2.04 -13.91 7.56
CA TRP A 247 1.71 -13.77 8.97
C TRP A 247 0.37 -14.44 9.23
N THR A 248 0.33 -15.17 10.34
CA THR A 248 -0.88 -15.67 11.00
C THR A 248 -0.95 -15.04 12.39
N GLU A 249 -2.06 -15.24 13.12
CA GLU A 249 -2.17 -14.75 14.50
C GLU A 249 -1.07 -15.29 15.44
N ARG A 250 -0.48 -16.44 15.12
CA ARG A 250 0.43 -17.16 16.03
C ARG A 250 1.89 -17.15 15.58
N SER A 251 2.14 -16.96 14.30
CA SER A 251 3.47 -17.09 13.72
C SER A 251 3.58 -16.31 12.42
N HIS A 252 4.81 -16.07 12.01
CA HIS A 252 5.13 -15.57 10.68
C HIS A 252 6.22 -16.43 10.06
N LYS A 253 6.25 -16.46 8.73
CA LYS A 253 7.24 -17.16 7.94
C LYS A 253 7.74 -16.25 6.83
N HIS A 254 9.05 -16.04 6.77
CA HIS A 254 9.69 -15.35 5.65
C HIS A 254 9.72 -16.25 4.42
N LEU A 255 9.51 -15.64 3.25
CA LEU A 255 9.60 -16.28 1.96
C LEU A 255 10.97 -15.93 1.37
N PRO A 256 11.77 -16.92 0.95
CA PRO A 256 13.15 -16.67 0.53
C PRO A 256 13.22 -16.02 -0.86
N SER A 257 14.20 -15.13 -1.00
CA SER A 257 14.62 -14.52 -2.28
C SER A 257 16.01 -15.05 -2.64
N HIS A 258 16.31 -15.12 -3.94
CA HIS A 258 17.65 -15.45 -4.43
C HIS A 258 18.48 -14.19 -4.65
N ASP A 259 19.80 -14.28 -4.46
CA ASP A 259 20.71 -13.18 -4.77
C ASP A 259 20.70 -12.86 -6.27
N GLY A 260 20.56 -11.58 -6.60
CA GLY A 260 20.65 -11.11 -7.98
C GLY A 260 20.10 -9.70 -8.17
N VAL A 261 20.23 -9.22 -9.39
CA VAL A 261 19.66 -7.94 -9.85
C VAL A 261 18.95 -8.21 -11.17
N VAL A 262 17.64 -7.98 -11.19
CA VAL A 262 16.79 -8.08 -12.38
C VAL A 262 17.22 -6.99 -13.38
N GLY A 263 17.33 -7.34 -14.67
CA GLY A 263 17.97 -6.51 -15.70
C GLY A 263 19.48 -6.77 -15.91
N HIS A 264 20.16 -7.35 -14.90
CA HIS A 264 21.61 -7.57 -14.98
C HIS A 264 22.01 -9.01 -14.71
N ARG A 265 22.10 -9.43 -13.45
CA ARG A 265 22.59 -10.75 -13.04
C ARG A 265 21.51 -11.51 -12.29
N VAL A 266 20.86 -12.45 -12.99
CA VAL A 266 19.91 -13.40 -12.40
C VAL A 266 20.41 -14.81 -12.71
N ARG A 267 20.84 -15.54 -11.68
CA ARG A 267 21.35 -16.92 -11.86
C ARG A 267 20.23 -17.95 -11.90
N ARG A 268 19.21 -17.72 -11.08
CA ARG A 268 18.08 -18.63 -10.89
C ARG A 268 16.87 -17.82 -10.46
N VAL A 269 15.73 -18.14 -11.07
CA VAL A 269 14.41 -17.71 -10.59
C VAL A 269 13.71 -18.98 -10.13
N GLN A 270 13.16 -18.96 -8.93
CA GLN A 270 12.47 -20.10 -8.34
C GLN A 270 11.33 -19.57 -7.46
N SER A 271 10.14 -20.14 -7.63
CA SER A 271 9.05 -19.94 -6.69
C SER A 271 9.15 -20.85 -5.47
N PHE A 272 8.67 -20.33 -4.34
CA PHE A 272 8.53 -21.04 -3.08
C PHE A 272 7.08 -20.97 -2.63
N SER A 273 6.57 -22.10 -2.16
CA SER A 273 5.22 -22.20 -1.60
C SER A 273 5.23 -22.08 -0.08
N ALA A 274 4.22 -21.43 0.47
CA ALA A 274 3.95 -21.41 1.90
C ALA A 274 2.46 -21.52 2.17
N ASP A 275 2.13 -22.12 3.31
CA ASP A 275 0.75 -22.17 3.79
C ASP A 275 0.28 -20.74 4.04
N CYS A 276 -0.91 -20.43 3.55
CA CYS A 276 -1.55 -19.12 3.71
C CYS A 276 -3.02 -19.32 4.06
N PRO A 277 -3.31 -19.69 5.33
CA PRO A 277 -4.70 -19.84 5.78
C PRO A 277 -5.50 -18.56 5.56
N SER A 278 -6.82 -18.69 5.36
CA SER A 278 -7.73 -17.53 5.30
C SER A 278 -7.56 -16.60 6.50
N GLY A 279 -7.60 -15.29 6.25
CA GLY A 279 -7.33 -14.23 7.22
C GLY A 279 -5.85 -13.89 7.42
N SER A 280 -4.92 -14.67 6.86
CA SER A 280 -3.48 -14.39 6.93
C SER A 280 -3.13 -13.05 6.26
N LEU A 281 -2.08 -12.42 6.76
CA LEU A 281 -1.51 -11.21 6.15
C LEU A 281 -0.26 -11.58 5.35
N VAL A 282 -0.20 -11.14 4.11
CA VAL A 282 1.01 -11.23 3.29
C VAL A 282 1.60 -9.83 3.21
N VAL A 283 2.85 -9.69 3.67
CA VAL A 283 3.58 -8.42 3.73
C VAL A 283 4.78 -8.50 2.81
N LEU A 284 4.88 -7.57 1.86
CA LEU A 284 6.06 -7.33 1.03
C LEU A 284 6.62 -5.97 1.38
N HIS A 285 7.94 -5.82 1.45
CA HIS A 285 8.57 -4.52 1.58
C HIS A 285 9.97 -4.47 0.95
N SER A 286 10.37 -3.26 0.51
CA SER A 286 11.76 -2.94 0.15
C SER A 286 12.63 -2.85 1.41
N ASP A 287 13.94 -2.77 1.24
CA ASP A 287 14.86 -2.71 2.38
C ASP A 287 14.89 -1.34 3.10
N GLY A 288 14.24 -0.33 2.52
CA GLY A 288 13.86 0.91 3.21
C GLY A 288 13.01 0.69 4.45
N LEU A 289 12.34 -0.46 4.59
CA LEU A 289 11.74 -0.90 5.84
C LEU A 289 12.68 -1.86 6.60
N LYS A 290 12.89 -1.63 7.90
CA LYS A 290 13.61 -2.57 8.77
C LYS A 290 12.87 -3.91 8.77
N SER A 291 13.60 -5.03 8.72
CA SER A 291 13.02 -6.38 8.61
C SER A 291 12.70 -7.06 9.94
N ARG A 292 13.03 -6.44 11.08
CA ARG A 292 12.82 -7.00 12.43
C ARG A 292 11.73 -6.26 13.17
N TRP A 293 10.51 -6.77 13.06
CA TRP A 293 9.33 -6.27 13.76
C TRP A 293 8.39 -7.43 14.10
N ASP A 294 7.42 -7.16 14.97
CA ASP A 294 6.46 -8.15 15.43
C ASP A 294 5.08 -7.49 15.61
N LEU A 295 4.11 -7.92 14.79
CA LEU A 295 2.74 -7.42 14.83
C LEU A 295 2.02 -7.69 16.16
N SER A 296 2.47 -8.68 16.94
CA SER A 296 1.89 -8.98 18.26
C SER A 296 2.03 -7.81 19.26
N ARG A 297 2.98 -6.90 19.01
CA ARG A 297 3.20 -5.68 19.81
C ARG A 297 2.16 -4.60 19.58
N TYR A 298 1.23 -4.81 18.65
CA TYR A 298 0.21 -3.85 18.23
C TYR A 298 -1.20 -4.42 18.47
N PRO A 299 -1.72 -4.33 19.70
CA PRO A 299 -3.02 -4.89 20.05
C PRO A 299 -4.14 -4.39 19.15
N GLY A 300 -4.96 -5.30 18.64
CA GLY A 300 -6.10 -4.97 17.79
C GLY A 300 -5.76 -4.45 16.39
N LEU A 301 -4.47 -4.28 16.03
CA LEU A 301 -4.07 -3.89 14.67
C LEU A 301 -4.33 -5.01 13.66
N TRP A 302 -4.20 -6.26 14.10
CA TRP A 302 -4.36 -7.46 13.26
C TRP A 302 -5.66 -7.51 12.44
N VAL A 303 -6.77 -7.06 13.03
CA VAL A 303 -8.11 -7.11 12.41
C VAL A 303 -8.44 -5.88 11.57
N ARG A 304 -7.54 -4.88 11.53
CA ARG A 304 -7.74 -3.62 10.83
C ARG A 304 -7.50 -3.74 9.33
N HIS A 305 -7.93 -2.74 8.58
CA HIS A 305 -7.64 -2.63 7.16
C HIS A 305 -6.13 -2.73 6.89
N PRO A 306 -5.66 -3.50 5.89
CA PRO A 306 -4.24 -3.64 5.57
C PRO A 306 -3.48 -2.33 5.37
N ALA A 307 -4.14 -1.25 4.95
CA ALA A 307 -3.52 0.07 4.84
C ALA A 307 -3.14 0.68 6.21
N LEU A 308 -3.90 0.40 7.28
CA LEU A 308 -3.51 0.79 8.64
C LEU A 308 -2.27 0.01 9.09
N ILE A 309 -2.20 -1.28 8.75
CA ILE A 309 -1.03 -2.12 9.06
C ILE A 309 0.21 -1.60 8.31
N ALA A 310 0.08 -1.32 7.01
CA ALA A 310 1.16 -0.74 6.20
C ALA A 310 1.66 0.60 6.77
N ALA A 311 0.73 1.47 7.18
CA ALA A 311 1.05 2.77 7.78
C ALA A 311 1.71 2.66 9.16
N VAL A 312 1.29 1.73 10.02
CA VAL A 312 1.98 1.47 11.30
C VAL A 312 3.39 0.93 11.05
N LEU A 313 3.55 0.02 10.09
CA LEU A 313 4.87 -0.52 9.75
C LEU A 313 5.80 0.58 9.23
N TYR A 314 5.33 1.40 8.28
CA TYR A 314 6.05 2.58 7.81
C TYR A 314 6.45 3.48 8.97
N ARG A 315 5.47 3.89 9.80
CA ARG A 315 5.71 4.77 10.95
C ARG A 315 6.82 4.21 11.82
N ASP A 316 6.78 2.95 12.24
CA ASP A 316 7.71 2.48 13.28
C ASP A 316 9.03 1.90 12.75
N PHE A 317 9.07 1.49 11.48
CA PHE A 317 10.18 0.72 10.93
C PHE A 317 10.80 1.30 9.66
N ALA A 318 10.35 2.47 9.18
CA ALA A 318 11.04 3.17 8.09
C ALA A 318 12.50 3.48 8.43
N ARG A 319 13.34 3.45 7.39
CA ARG A 319 14.69 4.03 7.39
C ARG A 319 14.60 5.46 6.88
N GLU A 320 15.51 6.30 7.36
CA GLU A 320 15.52 7.73 7.03
C GLU A 320 16.26 8.05 5.72
N HIS A 321 17.01 7.09 5.18
CA HIS A 321 17.97 7.31 4.08
C HIS A 321 17.70 6.39 2.89
N ASP A 322 16.46 5.94 2.74
CA ASP A 322 16.08 5.07 1.63
C ASP A 322 14.69 5.41 1.10
N ASP A 323 14.46 5.01 -0.14
CA ASP A 323 13.11 4.85 -0.69
C ASP A 323 12.39 3.75 0.09
N LEU A 324 11.06 3.85 0.22
CA LEU A 324 10.31 2.87 1.01
C LEU A 324 9.01 2.48 0.33
N THR A 325 8.77 1.18 0.28
CA THR A 325 7.47 0.62 -0.03
C THR A 325 7.17 -0.55 0.88
N VAL A 326 6.02 -0.49 1.55
CA VAL A 326 5.44 -1.62 2.29
C VAL A 326 4.04 -1.89 1.76
N PHE A 327 3.82 -3.12 1.32
CA PHE A 327 2.56 -3.61 0.78
C PHE A 327 2.02 -4.71 1.69
N VAL A 328 0.76 -4.58 2.08
CA VAL A 328 0.06 -5.55 2.94
C VAL A 328 -1.22 -5.97 2.24
N VAL A 329 -1.44 -7.27 2.11
CA VAL A 329 -2.70 -7.84 1.62
C VAL A 329 -3.19 -8.90 2.58
N ARG A 330 -4.49 -8.98 2.75
CA ARG A 330 -5.11 -10.05 3.54
C ARG A 330 -5.60 -11.14 2.60
N ALA A 331 -5.12 -12.35 2.82
CA ALA A 331 -5.62 -13.54 2.16
C ALA A 331 -7.04 -13.82 2.65
N ASP A 332 -7.99 -13.98 1.72
CA ASP A 332 -9.39 -14.40 1.91
C ASP A 332 -10.08 -13.90 3.20
N GLN A 333 -10.92 -12.87 3.07
CA GLN A 333 -11.98 -12.57 4.01
C GLN A 333 -13.29 -13.06 3.39
N ARG A 334 -13.95 -14.04 4.03
CA ARG A 334 -15.41 -14.10 3.92
C ARG A 334 -15.96 -12.72 4.30
N PRO A 335 -16.87 -12.11 3.53
CA PRO A 335 -17.66 -11.03 4.08
C PRO A 335 -18.32 -11.56 5.36
N SER A 336 -18.12 -10.85 6.46
CA SER A 336 -18.85 -11.14 7.70
C SER A 336 -20.33 -10.93 7.38
N VAL A 337 -21.10 -12.01 7.45
CA VAL A 337 -22.57 -11.99 7.33
C VAL A 337 -23.17 -11.17 8.46
#